data_AF-A0A1G5AKY2-F1
#
_entry.id   AF-A0A1G5AKY2-F1
#
_cell.length_a   1.000
_cell.length_b   1.000
_cell.length_c   1.000
_cell.angle_alpha   90.00
_cell.angle_beta   90.00
_cell.angle_gamma   90.00
#
_symmetry.space_group_name_H-M   'P 1'
#
loop_
_entity.id
_entity.type
_entity.pdbx_description
1 polymer ?
#
loop_
_entity_poly.entity_id
_entity_poly.type
_entity_poly.pdbx_seq_one_letter_code
_entity_poly.pdbx_strand_id
1 'polypeptide(L)'
;MNRNKNKPVNYIKSILILLFFAMSVIGCGSISDGEYAASVTLTGGSGRATVESPCTVTAKKGKLTARIVWSSPNYDYMIVDGQRYDKVNTDGNSEFEIPIVLDKKMDVQADTTAMSKPHLIDYTLTFSVSDSKDDSNIEEESAKETKVKLKTESELEKPPVIAGLTYESTDDNNFAKCYRIHRYSGGYAVISIDDGRNYLIVPDGKEIPKVEEKDMKILQQPLDKIYLAASGAMCQFDTIGATENIALSGIERDDWYIDSAVKMMDEGKLKYGGKYSAPNYEMMVSDDIELAIESTMILHSPKVIEKLEQLEIPVFIDKSSYEQDPLGRCEWIKIYGLLTGKEKEAEQAFAEQIVKVTLLDDIDFSGKTVSFFSINSEHLIYTRGKDDYFAKMVEKAGGVYVAPPENNKDGNSSYLSVSTEAYYDYARDVDILIYNAAIEDAPADLAELKQTDVIFNDMKAVKNGDVWYTDKSLYQFANKTGDIISDLGGVLSGKSDDTGFFHKLR
;
A
#
# COMPACT_ATOMS: atom_id res chain seq x y z
N MET A 1 -34.38 -39.42 71.51
CA MET A 1 -33.68 -38.76 72.64
C MET A 1 -32.87 -37.62 72.07
N ASN A 2 -33.32 -36.37 72.23
CA ASN A 2 -32.84 -35.47 73.29
C ASN A 2 -31.31 -35.35 73.28
N ARG A 3 -30.67 -34.19 73.26
CA ARG A 3 -31.07 -32.77 73.34
C ARG A 3 -29.72 -32.08 73.56
N ASN A 4 -29.53 -30.88 73.00
CA ASN A 4 -28.92 -29.72 73.67
C ASN A 4 -27.46 -29.85 74.22
N LYS A 5 -26.59 -28.84 74.23
CA LYS A 5 -26.79 -27.39 74.17
C LYS A 5 -25.40 -26.70 74.22
N ASN A 6 -25.42 -25.42 73.81
CA ASN A 6 -24.48 -24.30 74.10
C ASN A 6 -23.29 -24.19 73.13
N LYS A 7 -23.19 -23.25 72.17
CA LYS A 7 -23.28 -21.75 72.14
C LYS A 7 -22.36 -21.05 73.16
N PRO A 8 -21.84 -19.81 72.93
CA PRO A 8 -22.07 -18.79 71.87
C PRO A 8 -20.72 -18.26 71.26
N VAL A 9 -20.59 -17.30 70.32
CA VAL A 9 -20.89 -15.84 70.30
C VAL A 9 -20.68 -15.31 68.87
N ASN A 10 -21.46 -14.29 68.50
CA ASN A 10 -21.49 -13.54 67.22
C ASN A 10 -20.18 -12.73 66.96
N TYR A 11 -19.85 -12.11 65.82
CA TYR A 11 -20.64 -11.26 64.92
C TYR A 11 -19.78 -10.81 63.71
N ILE A 12 -20.42 -10.65 62.54
CA ILE A 12 -20.18 -9.62 61.49
C ILE A 12 -18.77 -9.51 60.87
N LYS A 13 -18.60 -9.99 59.62
CA LYS A 13 -18.42 -9.20 58.37
C LYS A 13 -17.82 -10.04 57.24
N SER A 14 -18.44 -9.95 56.06
CA SER A 14 -17.84 -10.13 54.73
C SER A 14 -17.27 -11.50 54.34
N ILE A 15 -18.13 -12.40 53.85
CA ILE A 15 -17.74 -13.42 52.86
C ILE A 15 -18.85 -13.47 51.82
N LEU A 16 -18.66 -12.75 50.72
CA LEU A 16 -19.50 -12.84 49.53
C LEU A 16 -18.73 -13.67 48.50
N ILE A 17 -19.27 -14.85 48.21
CA ILE A 17 -19.16 -15.60 46.95
C ILE A 17 -17.74 -16.05 46.56
N LEU A 18 -17.39 -17.25 47.02
CA LEU A 18 -16.41 -18.13 46.38
C LEU A 18 -17.18 -19.36 45.85
N LEU A 19 -16.91 -19.74 44.60
CA LEU A 19 -17.28 -21.00 43.92
C LEU A 19 -18.74 -21.17 43.43
N PHE A 20 -19.01 -20.87 42.16
CA PHE A 20 -19.03 -21.85 41.04
C PHE A 20 -19.76 -21.24 39.82
N PHE A 21 -19.02 -20.88 38.77
CA PHE A 21 -19.47 -21.13 37.41
C PHE A 21 -18.23 -21.38 36.54
N ALA A 22 -18.07 -22.64 36.15
CA ALA A 22 -17.26 -23.04 35.01
C ALA A 22 -18.03 -22.73 33.72
N MET A 23 -17.31 -22.63 32.59
CA MET A 23 -17.74 -22.18 31.25
C MET A 23 -17.73 -20.65 31.14
N SER A 24 -16.92 -20.00 30.30
CA SER A 24 -16.30 -20.41 29.04
C SER A 24 -15.00 -19.62 28.85
N VAL A 25 -13.84 -20.27 28.90
CA VAL A 25 -12.61 -19.72 28.33
C VAL A 25 -12.61 -20.14 26.88
N ILE A 26 -13.30 -19.36 26.03
CA ILE A 26 -13.24 -19.47 24.58
C ILE A 26 -13.16 -18.04 24.05
N GLY A 27 -12.10 -17.76 23.30
CA GLY A 27 -12.09 -16.75 22.24
C GLY A 27 -11.52 -15.37 22.58
N CYS A 28 -10.22 -15.18 22.33
CA CYS A 28 -9.70 -14.12 21.43
C CYS A 28 -8.19 -14.30 21.28
N GLY A 29 -7.70 -14.19 20.05
CA GLY A 29 -6.35 -14.60 19.62
C GLY A 29 -5.21 -14.15 20.53
N SER A 30 -4.27 -15.07 20.79
CA SER A 30 -3.03 -14.76 21.47
C SER A 30 -2.10 -14.03 20.51
N ILE A 31 -2.19 -12.71 20.48
CA ILE A 31 -1.11 -11.87 19.96
C ILE A 31 0.11 -12.03 20.88
N SER A 32 1.30 -12.25 20.32
CA SER A 32 2.52 -12.39 21.12
C SER A 32 2.83 -11.10 21.89
N ASP A 33 3.55 -11.21 23.01
CA ASP A 33 4.05 -10.01 23.68
C ASP A 33 4.96 -9.22 22.70
N GLY A 34 4.69 -7.93 22.50
CA GLY A 34 5.34 -7.14 21.44
C GLY A 34 4.67 -5.78 21.24
N GLU A 35 5.24 -4.95 20.37
CA GLU A 35 4.62 -3.70 19.92
C GLU A 35 4.17 -3.86 18.46
N TYR A 36 3.02 -3.26 18.15
CA TYR A 36 2.33 -3.41 16.88
C TYR A 36 1.87 -2.05 16.38
N ALA A 37 2.00 -1.81 15.08
CA ALA A 37 1.28 -0.71 14.45
C ALA A 37 -0.19 -1.11 14.25
N ALA A 38 -1.11 -0.35 14.83
CA ALA A 38 -2.53 -0.54 14.64
C ALA A 38 -3.13 0.64 13.89
N SER A 39 -3.99 0.38 12.91
CA SER A 39 -4.86 1.44 12.43
C SER A 39 -5.87 1.78 13.52
N VAL A 40 -6.15 3.06 13.73
CA VAL A 40 -7.16 3.51 14.67
C VAL A 40 -8.15 4.42 13.96
N THR A 41 -9.43 4.14 14.15
CA THR A 41 -10.52 4.98 13.67
C THR A 41 -11.26 5.56 14.86
N LEU A 42 -11.59 6.85 14.78
CA LEU A 42 -12.40 7.56 15.76
C LEU A 42 -13.69 8.02 15.09
N THR A 43 -14.82 7.72 15.70
CA THR A 43 -16.14 8.23 15.33
C THR A 43 -16.84 8.82 16.57
N GLY A 44 -17.87 9.65 16.37
CA GLY A 44 -18.57 10.32 17.48
C GLY A 44 -18.18 11.79 17.65
N GLY A 45 -18.65 12.40 18.74
CA GLY A 45 -18.55 13.84 18.97
C GLY A 45 -19.15 14.70 17.83
N SER A 46 -18.49 15.81 17.50
CA SER A 46 -18.90 16.72 16.42
C SER A 46 -18.29 16.38 15.05
N GLY A 47 -17.56 15.27 14.92
CA GLY A 47 -16.85 14.86 13.70
C GLY A 47 -15.59 15.69 13.35
N ARG A 48 -15.15 16.61 14.22
CA ARG A 48 -13.95 17.46 13.99
C ARG A 48 -12.68 16.94 14.65
N ALA A 49 -12.82 16.09 15.67
CA ALA A 49 -11.70 15.47 16.35
C ALA A 49 -11.22 14.26 15.55
N THR A 50 -9.91 14.04 15.51
CA THR A 50 -9.30 12.84 14.95
C THR A 50 -8.22 12.35 15.90
N VAL A 51 -7.76 11.12 15.68
CA VAL A 51 -6.59 10.54 16.34
C VAL A 51 -5.59 10.15 15.26
N GLU A 52 -4.31 10.26 15.57
CA GLU A 52 -3.24 9.85 14.65
C GLU A 52 -3.29 8.34 14.41
N SER A 53 -3.17 7.94 13.16
CA SER A 53 -3.18 6.54 12.72
C SER A 53 -2.09 6.34 11.65
N PRO A 54 -1.26 5.29 11.75
CA PRO A 54 -1.31 4.23 12.76
C PRO A 54 -0.89 4.69 14.17
N CYS A 55 -1.34 3.97 15.19
CA CYS A 55 -0.93 4.15 16.58
C CYS A 55 -0.20 2.90 17.10
N THR A 56 0.64 3.06 18.12
CA THR A 56 1.36 1.94 18.73
C THR A 56 0.46 1.17 19.69
N VAL A 57 0.41 -0.16 19.55
CA VAL A 57 -0.25 -1.10 20.46
C VAL A 57 0.78 -2.02 21.09
N THR A 58 0.87 -2.03 22.42
CA THR A 58 1.74 -2.94 23.17
C THR A 58 0.92 -4.11 23.70
N ALA A 59 1.28 -5.33 23.30
CA ALA A 59 0.82 -6.58 23.89
C ALA A 59 1.77 -7.03 25.00
N LYS A 60 1.25 -7.25 26.21
CA LYS A 60 2.04 -7.78 27.34
C LYS A 60 1.21 -8.67 28.23
N LYS A 61 1.59 -9.94 28.36
CA LYS A 61 0.91 -10.98 29.14
C LYS A 61 -0.59 -11.06 28.78
N GLY A 62 -0.91 -10.99 27.50
CA GLY A 62 -2.28 -11.06 26.97
C GLY A 62 -3.14 -9.82 27.24
N LYS A 63 -2.55 -8.68 27.58
CA LYS A 63 -3.22 -7.37 27.67
C LYS A 63 -2.70 -6.45 26.58
N LEU A 64 -3.60 -5.72 25.94
CA LEU A 64 -3.28 -4.75 24.91
C LEU A 64 -3.49 -3.34 25.44
N THR A 65 -2.51 -2.48 25.19
CA THR A 65 -2.55 -1.05 25.51
C THR A 65 -2.19 -0.28 24.25
N ALA A 66 -2.98 0.73 23.87
CA ALA A 66 -2.68 1.61 22.75
C ALA A 66 -2.22 2.98 23.24
N ARG A 67 -1.22 3.52 22.57
CA ARG A 67 -0.75 4.90 22.73
C ARG A 67 -1.36 5.75 21.62
N ILE A 68 -2.33 6.59 21.95
CA ILE A 68 -3.11 7.39 21.00
C ILE A 68 -2.84 8.88 21.15
N VAL A 69 -2.68 9.57 20.03
CA VAL A 69 -2.48 11.02 19.95
C VAL A 69 -3.69 11.67 19.30
N TRP A 70 -4.32 12.63 19.98
CA TRP A 70 -5.49 13.35 19.48
C TRP A 70 -5.08 14.54 18.61
N SER A 71 -5.94 14.99 17.70
CA SER A 71 -5.68 16.17 16.86
C SER A 71 -5.69 17.53 17.60
N SER A 72 -5.75 17.52 18.93
CA SER A 72 -5.75 18.73 19.76
C SER A 72 -5.00 18.52 21.07
N PRO A 73 -4.31 19.55 21.60
CA PRO A 73 -3.66 19.52 22.91
C PRO A 73 -4.64 19.71 24.09
N ASN A 74 -5.92 19.93 23.80
CA ASN A 74 -6.93 20.32 24.80
C ASN A 74 -7.81 19.15 25.27
N TYR A 75 -7.29 17.92 25.25
CA TYR A 75 -7.92 16.79 25.94
C TYR A 75 -7.16 16.48 27.23
N ASP A 76 -7.89 16.44 28.35
CA ASP A 76 -7.28 16.36 29.67
C ASP A 76 -7.29 14.92 30.22
N TYR A 77 -8.38 14.19 30.01
CA TYR A 77 -8.49 12.78 30.39
C TYR A 77 -9.49 12.04 29.50
N MET A 78 -9.34 10.71 29.45
CA MET A 78 -10.29 9.78 28.84
C MET A 78 -10.93 8.88 29.88
N ILE A 79 -12.14 8.40 29.60
CA ILE A 79 -12.82 7.34 30.34
C ILE A 79 -13.01 6.15 29.40
N VAL A 80 -12.44 5.01 29.76
CA VAL A 80 -12.54 3.74 29.04
C VAL A 80 -13.04 2.69 30.03
N ASP A 81 -14.15 2.02 29.73
CA ASP A 81 -14.83 1.07 30.62
C ASP A 81 -15.08 1.61 32.05
N GLY A 82 -15.41 2.90 32.15
CA GLY A 82 -15.67 3.58 33.43
C GLY A 82 -14.40 3.92 34.25
N GLN A 83 -13.21 3.62 33.74
CA GLN A 83 -11.94 3.98 34.35
C GLN A 83 -11.33 5.21 33.67
N ARG A 84 -10.79 6.13 34.48
CA ARG A 84 -10.15 7.37 34.01
C ARG A 84 -8.67 7.15 33.67
N TYR A 85 -8.24 7.71 32.54
CA TYR A 85 -6.88 7.75 32.03
C TYR A 85 -6.49 9.21 31.78
N ASP A 86 -5.51 9.72 32.52
CA ASP A 86 -5.00 11.08 32.33
C ASP A 86 -3.96 11.12 31.20
N LYS A 87 -3.78 12.29 30.57
CA LYS A 87 -2.80 12.47 29.49
C LYS A 87 -1.37 12.17 29.96
N VAL A 88 -0.56 11.56 29.09
CA VAL A 88 0.80 11.10 29.42
C VAL A 88 1.89 12.11 29.04
N ASN A 89 1.56 13.12 28.23
CA ASN A 89 2.49 14.15 27.76
C ASN A 89 2.19 15.54 28.36
N THR A 90 3.20 16.41 28.32
CA THR A 90 3.11 17.80 28.81
C THR A 90 3.15 18.85 27.68
N ASP A 91 3.73 18.51 26.53
CA ASP A 91 3.83 19.35 25.34
C ASP A 91 3.26 18.62 24.11
N GLY A 92 2.73 19.39 23.15
CA GLY A 92 2.13 18.85 21.92
C GLY A 92 0.67 18.43 22.07
N ASN A 93 0.19 17.69 21.07
CA ASN A 93 -1.17 17.15 21.02
C ASN A 93 -1.42 16.14 22.16
N SER A 94 -2.64 16.07 22.70
CA SER A 94 -2.93 15.25 23.87
C SER A 94 -2.75 13.77 23.57
N GLU A 95 -1.95 13.10 24.40
CA GLU A 95 -1.60 11.69 24.25
C GLU A 95 -2.09 10.86 25.44
N PHE A 96 -2.60 9.66 25.16
CA PHE A 96 -3.11 8.73 26.18
C PHE A 96 -2.62 7.32 25.94
N GLU A 97 -2.35 6.60 27.04
CA GLU A 97 -2.18 5.15 27.03
C GLU A 97 -3.44 4.50 27.63
N ILE A 98 -4.21 3.79 26.79
CA ILE A 98 -5.48 3.17 27.18
C ILE A 98 -5.47 1.66 26.90
N PRO A 99 -6.11 0.82 27.72
CA PRO A 99 -6.33 -0.56 27.35
C PRO A 99 -7.23 -0.62 26.12
N ILE A 100 -6.97 -1.56 25.22
CA ILE A 100 -7.75 -1.73 24.01
C ILE A 100 -8.19 -3.17 23.79
N VAL A 101 -9.17 -3.32 22.92
CA VAL A 101 -9.55 -4.58 22.30
C VAL A 101 -9.52 -4.40 20.80
N LEU A 102 -8.76 -5.24 20.10
CA LEU A 102 -8.67 -5.20 18.65
C LEU A 102 -10.00 -5.60 18.00
N ASP A 103 -10.26 -5.00 16.85
CA ASP A 103 -11.40 -5.25 15.95
C ASP A 103 -12.77 -5.12 16.62
N LYS A 104 -12.83 -4.38 17.74
CA LYS A 104 -14.06 -4.04 18.44
C LYS A 104 -14.23 -2.54 18.56
N LYS A 105 -15.48 -2.11 18.43
CA LYS A 105 -15.90 -0.76 18.78
C LYS A 105 -15.80 -0.59 20.29
N MET A 106 -15.03 0.41 20.70
CA MET A 106 -14.83 0.79 22.08
C MET A 106 -15.46 2.16 22.30
N ASP A 107 -16.56 2.19 23.04
CA ASP A 107 -17.15 3.46 23.46
C ASP A 107 -16.27 4.05 24.57
N VAL A 108 -15.78 5.26 24.32
CA VAL A 108 -14.92 6.02 25.21
C VAL A 108 -15.49 7.41 25.39
N GLN A 109 -15.16 8.04 26.51
CA GLN A 109 -15.46 9.46 26.71
C GLN A 109 -14.16 10.23 26.82
N ALA A 110 -14.03 11.39 26.19
CA ALA A 110 -12.86 12.24 26.32
C ALA A 110 -13.29 13.64 26.77
N ASP A 111 -12.64 14.15 27.82
CA ASP A 111 -12.88 15.51 28.32
C ASP A 111 -12.02 16.50 27.55
N THR A 112 -12.67 17.51 26.97
CA THR A 112 -11.99 18.60 26.27
C THR A 112 -12.29 19.96 26.87
N THR A 113 -11.25 20.79 26.98
CA THR A 113 -11.31 22.18 27.43
C THR A 113 -11.24 23.19 26.28
N ALA A 114 -11.19 22.73 25.02
CA ALA A 114 -11.10 23.56 23.83
C ALA A 114 -12.28 24.57 23.69
N MET A 115 -13.41 24.30 24.35
CA MET A 115 -14.63 25.11 24.28
C MET A 115 -14.84 26.03 25.50
N SER A 116 -13.77 26.42 26.20
CA SER A 116 -13.76 27.31 27.38
C SER A 116 -14.39 26.78 28.67
N LYS A 117 -15.14 25.67 28.60
CA LYS A 117 -15.57 24.84 29.74
C LYS A 117 -15.24 23.37 29.44
N PRO A 118 -14.92 22.55 30.46
CA PRO A 118 -14.73 21.12 30.26
C PRO A 118 -16.02 20.47 29.74
N HIS A 119 -15.88 19.70 28.66
CA HIS A 119 -16.95 18.90 28.07
C HIS A 119 -16.48 17.46 27.91
N LEU A 120 -17.18 16.54 28.55
CA LEU A 120 -17.00 15.11 28.35
C LEU A 120 -17.83 14.67 27.13
N ILE A 121 -17.16 14.21 26.09
CA ILE A 121 -17.77 13.87 24.79
C ILE A 121 -17.61 12.36 24.54
N ASP A 122 -18.68 11.73 24.05
CA ASP A 122 -18.70 10.32 23.67
C ASP A 122 -18.09 10.11 22.28
N TYR A 123 -17.18 9.15 22.19
CA TYR A 123 -16.55 8.68 20.96
C TYR A 123 -16.59 7.15 20.90
N THR A 124 -16.44 6.61 19.71
CA THR A 124 -16.21 5.19 19.48
C THR A 124 -14.88 5.04 18.75
N LEU A 125 -13.94 4.35 19.40
CA LEU A 125 -12.65 3.98 18.83
C LEU A 125 -12.70 2.56 18.28
N THR A 126 -11.98 2.27 17.21
CA THR A 126 -11.76 0.90 16.73
C THR A 126 -10.32 0.76 16.27
N PHE A 127 -9.63 -0.21 16.85
CA PHE A 127 -8.22 -0.52 16.59
C PHE A 127 -8.13 -1.80 15.79
N SER A 128 -7.37 -1.82 14.70
CA SER A 128 -7.05 -3.05 13.97
C SER A 128 -5.55 -3.17 13.79
N VAL A 129 -4.99 -4.27 14.29
CA VAL A 129 -3.59 -4.64 14.06
C VAL A 129 -3.58 -5.55 12.84
N SER A 130 -2.77 -5.21 11.85
CA SER A 130 -2.53 -6.12 10.73
C SER A 130 -1.56 -7.20 11.18
N ASP A 131 -2.07 -8.22 11.87
CA ASP A 131 -1.33 -9.45 12.11
C ASP A 131 -1.90 -10.56 11.22
N SER A 132 -1.10 -10.94 10.23
CA SER A 132 -1.24 -12.15 9.45
C SER A 132 -1.18 -13.39 10.37
N LYS A 133 -2.34 -13.85 10.86
CA LYS A 133 -2.72 -15.26 11.09
C LYS A 133 -4.17 -15.37 11.59
N ASP A 134 -4.90 -16.18 10.85
CA ASP A 134 -6.34 -16.49 10.88
C ASP A 134 -6.87 -16.91 12.27
N ASP A 135 -8.09 -16.47 12.61
CA ASP A 135 -9.00 -17.32 13.38
C ASP A 135 -10.46 -17.05 12.97
N SER A 136 -11.01 -18.03 12.28
CA SER A 136 -12.37 -18.14 11.77
C SER A 136 -13.45 -18.14 12.88
N ASN A 137 -14.59 -17.50 12.55
CA ASN A 137 -15.91 -17.49 13.21
C ASN A 137 -16.20 -16.34 14.20
N ILE A 138 -16.65 -15.21 13.68
CA ILE A 138 -17.84 -14.49 14.19
C ILE A 138 -18.68 -14.06 12.97
N GLU A 139 -19.98 -14.35 13.04
CA GLU A 139 -20.99 -14.13 12.01
C GLU A 139 -21.23 -12.64 11.68
N GLU A 140 -21.30 -12.39 10.36
CA GLU A 140 -22.08 -11.39 9.61
C GLU A 140 -22.52 -10.08 10.30
N GLU A 141 -21.86 -8.96 9.96
CA GLU A 141 -22.43 -7.80 9.26
C GLU A 141 -21.46 -6.59 9.27
N SER A 142 -20.41 -6.61 8.44
CA SER A 142 -19.94 -5.43 7.69
C SER A 142 -18.72 -5.80 6.83
N ALA A 143 -18.76 -5.37 5.57
CA ALA A 143 -17.75 -5.58 4.51
C ALA A 143 -17.65 -7.04 4.00
N LYS A 144 -18.49 -7.36 3.02
CA LYS A 144 -18.16 -8.42 2.06
C LYS A 144 -16.92 -7.98 1.28
N GLU A 145 -15.73 -8.42 1.69
CA GLU A 145 -14.70 -8.73 0.71
C GLU A 145 -15.25 -9.86 -0.15
N THR A 146 -15.91 -9.47 -1.24
CA THR A 146 -16.23 -10.41 -2.29
C THR A 146 -14.87 -10.86 -2.82
N LYS A 147 -14.46 -12.11 -2.57
CA LYS A 147 -13.35 -12.72 -3.32
C LYS A 147 -13.74 -12.64 -4.79
N VAL A 148 -13.34 -11.56 -5.46
CA VAL A 148 -13.58 -11.37 -6.88
C VAL A 148 -12.80 -12.46 -7.57
N LYS A 149 -13.51 -13.41 -8.17
CA LYS A 149 -12.89 -14.46 -8.96
C LYS A 149 -12.21 -13.75 -10.14
N LEU A 150 -10.89 -13.72 -10.13
CA LEU A 150 -10.12 -13.20 -11.26
C LEU A 150 -10.46 -13.99 -12.52
N LYS A 151 -10.69 -13.27 -13.61
CA LYS A 151 -10.80 -13.81 -14.96
C LYS A 151 -9.46 -14.44 -15.31
N THR A 152 -9.52 -15.62 -15.93
CA THR A 152 -8.35 -16.19 -16.59
C THR A 152 -7.98 -15.35 -17.82
N GLU A 153 -6.75 -15.43 -18.31
CA GLU A 153 -6.35 -14.74 -19.55
C GLU A 153 -7.34 -15.05 -20.70
N SER A 154 -7.74 -16.32 -20.86
CA SER A 154 -8.72 -16.73 -21.88
C SER A 154 -10.13 -16.15 -21.70
N GLU A 155 -10.52 -15.80 -20.47
CA GLU A 155 -11.77 -15.10 -20.19
C GLU A 155 -11.63 -13.60 -20.47
N LEU A 156 -10.45 -13.03 -20.26
CA LEU A 156 -10.14 -11.62 -20.52
C LEU A 156 -9.98 -11.33 -22.03
N GLU A 157 -9.57 -12.31 -22.83
CA GLU A 157 -9.51 -12.20 -24.31
C GLU A 157 -10.90 -12.05 -24.96
N LYS A 158 -11.98 -12.32 -24.23
CA LYS A 158 -13.35 -12.26 -24.80
C LYS A 158 -13.85 -10.82 -24.74
N PRO A 159 -14.04 -10.15 -25.89
CA PRO A 159 -14.49 -8.76 -25.91
C PRO A 159 -15.92 -8.64 -25.39
N PRO A 160 -16.23 -7.61 -24.57
CA PRO A 160 -17.61 -7.28 -24.22
C PRO A 160 -18.47 -6.98 -25.45
N VAL A 161 -19.76 -7.32 -25.41
CA VAL A 161 -20.69 -7.02 -26.51
C VAL A 161 -21.35 -5.67 -26.25
N ILE A 162 -21.07 -4.69 -27.11
CA ILE A 162 -21.64 -3.34 -27.00
C ILE A 162 -22.66 -3.11 -28.12
N ALA A 163 -23.89 -2.75 -27.74
CA ALA A 163 -24.95 -2.54 -28.71
C ALA A 163 -24.61 -1.39 -29.67
N GLY A 164 -24.65 -1.66 -30.98
CA GLY A 164 -24.37 -0.68 -32.03
C GLY A 164 -22.89 -0.53 -32.39
N LEU A 165 -21.97 -1.20 -31.70
CA LEU A 165 -20.55 -1.23 -32.04
C LEU A 165 -20.16 -2.60 -32.62
N THR A 166 -19.29 -2.60 -33.62
CA THR A 166 -18.71 -3.83 -34.19
C THR A 166 -17.32 -4.03 -33.59
N TYR A 167 -17.08 -5.18 -32.97
CA TYR A 167 -15.74 -5.57 -32.52
C TYR A 167 -14.80 -5.74 -33.72
N GLU A 168 -13.57 -5.22 -33.60
CA GLU A 168 -12.57 -5.24 -34.66
C GLU A 168 -11.37 -6.13 -34.28
N SER A 169 -10.78 -5.90 -33.10
CA SER A 169 -9.59 -6.63 -32.63
C SER A 169 -9.42 -6.51 -31.12
N THR A 170 -8.53 -7.32 -30.56
CA THR A 170 -7.95 -7.11 -29.23
C THR A 170 -6.47 -6.79 -29.44
N ASP A 171 -5.96 -5.78 -28.76
CA ASP A 171 -4.55 -5.43 -28.84
C ASP A 171 -3.68 -6.52 -28.21
N ASP A 172 -2.51 -6.77 -28.81
CA ASP A 172 -1.54 -7.71 -28.27
C ASP A 172 -0.79 -7.09 -27.08
N ASN A 173 -0.69 -7.86 -25.99
CA ASN A 173 0.21 -7.57 -24.88
C ASN A 173 1.42 -8.51 -24.94
N ASN A 174 2.62 -7.97 -24.72
CA ASN A 174 3.87 -8.72 -24.70
C ASN A 174 4.09 -9.39 -23.33
N PHE A 175 3.73 -8.71 -22.23
CA PHE A 175 4.02 -9.12 -20.86
C PHE A 175 2.83 -8.94 -19.91
N ALA A 176 1.99 -7.90 -20.09
CA ALA A 176 0.87 -7.59 -19.22
C ALA A 176 -0.29 -8.58 -19.34
N LYS A 177 -0.75 -9.07 -18.19
CA LYS A 177 -1.78 -10.10 -18.06
C LYS A 177 -3.02 -9.62 -17.33
N CYS A 178 -2.94 -8.50 -16.60
CA CYS A 178 -4.06 -7.99 -15.82
C CYS A 178 -5.07 -7.17 -16.64
N TYR A 179 -4.80 -6.86 -17.91
CA TYR A 179 -5.73 -6.15 -18.78
C TYR A 179 -5.73 -6.63 -20.24
N ARG A 180 -6.80 -6.27 -20.98
CA ARG A 180 -6.88 -6.29 -22.44
C ARG A 180 -7.55 -5.01 -22.97
N ILE A 181 -7.15 -4.59 -24.16
CA ILE A 181 -7.80 -3.49 -24.89
C ILE A 181 -8.51 -4.09 -26.10
N HIS A 182 -9.85 -4.03 -26.12
CA HIS A 182 -10.65 -4.46 -27.24
C HIS A 182 -11.06 -3.26 -28.09
N ARG A 183 -10.81 -3.30 -29.40
CA ARG A 183 -11.10 -2.25 -30.38
C ARG A 183 -12.44 -2.48 -31.05
N TYR A 184 -13.16 -1.39 -31.29
CA TYR A 184 -14.45 -1.39 -31.95
C TYR A 184 -14.55 -0.29 -33.01
N SER A 185 -15.46 -0.53 -33.96
CA SER A 185 -15.77 0.38 -35.07
C SER A 185 -15.99 1.81 -34.62
N GLY A 186 -15.38 2.77 -35.32
CA GLY A 186 -15.54 4.19 -35.05
C GLY A 186 -14.57 4.74 -34.00
N GLY A 187 -13.56 3.96 -33.60
CA GLY A 187 -12.48 4.36 -32.71
C GLY A 187 -12.73 4.06 -31.23
N TYR A 188 -13.86 3.43 -30.90
CA TYR A 188 -14.16 3.05 -29.51
C TYR A 188 -13.25 1.91 -29.06
N ALA A 189 -13.01 1.85 -27.76
CA ALA A 189 -12.26 0.76 -27.15
C ALA A 189 -12.87 0.36 -25.81
N VAL A 190 -12.62 -0.88 -25.37
CA VAL A 190 -12.92 -1.31 -24.01
C VAL A 190 -11.64 -1.80 -23.35
N ILE A 191 -11.27 -1.21 -22.22
CA ILE A 191 -10.23 -1.76 -21.34
C ILE A 191 -10.90 -2.74 -20.39
N SER A 192 -10.61 -4.02 -20.55
CA SER A 192 -11.06 -5.10 -19.66
C SER A 192 -9.98 -5.41 -18.64
N ILE A 193 -10.30 -5.43 -17.36
CA ILE A 193 -9.39 -5.79 -16.26
C ILE A 193 -9.70 -7.22 -15.77
N ASP A 194 -8.67 -7.93 -15.32
CA ASP A 194 -8.74 -9.31 -14.82
C ASP A 194 -9.70 -9.51 -13.64
N ASP A 195 -10.03 -8.46 -12.89
CA ASP A 195 -11.02 -8.51 -11.81
C ASP A 195 -12.46 -8.25 -12.27
N GLY A 196 -12.66 -8.16 -13.58
CA GLY A 196 -13.98 -8.10 -14.19
C GLY A 196 -14.45 -6.70 -14.54
N ARG A 197 -13.78 -5.64 -14.09
CA ARG A 197 -14.12 -4.27 -14.49
C ARG A 197 -13.86 -4.05 -15.98
N ASN A 198 -14.76 -3.31 -16.62
CA ASN A 198 -14.65 -2.91 -18.01
C ASN A 198 -14.83 -1.39 -18.12
N TYR A 199 -13.99 -0.76 -18.94
CA TYR A 199 -13.99 0.69 -19.17
C TYR A 199 -14.18 0.97 -20.66
N LEU A 200 -15.33 1.48 -21.05
CA LEU A 200 -15.61 1.89 -22.42
C LEU A 200 -15.03 3.28 -22.68
N ILE A 201 -14.07 3.34 -23.59
CA ILE A 201 -13.52 4.58 -24.13
C ILE A 201 -14.40 5.06 -25.27
N VAL A 202 -14.98 6.24 -25.11
CA VAL A 202 -15.79 6.91 -26.13
C VAL A 202 -14.94 8.02 -26.76
N PRO A 203 -14.64 7.97 -28.06
CA PRO A 203 -13.82 9.00 -28.71
C PRO A 203 -14.49 10.37 -28.69
N ASP A 204 -13.69 11.43 -28.81
CA ASP A 204 -14.18 12.79 -28.85
C ASP A 204 -15.25 13.01 -29.94
N GLY A 205 -16.32 13.72 -29.56
CA GLY A 205 -17.46 14.02 -30.40
C GLY A 205 -18.34 12.81 -30.79
N LYS A 206 -18.11 11.63 -30.23
CA LYS A 206 -18.94 10.43 -30.48
C LYS A 206 -20.06 10.29 -29.44
N GLU A 207 -21.13 9.60 -29.83
CA GLU A 207 -22.27 9.34 -28.93
C GLU A 207 -21.97 8.16 -28.01
N ILE A 208 -22.33 8.29 -26.73
CA ILE A 208 -22.23 7.18 -25.78
C ILE A 208 -23.21 6.07 -26.22
N PRO A 209 -22.74 4.86 -26.54
CA PRO A 209 -23.63 3.78 -26.96
C PRO A 209 -24.47 3.30 -25.78
N LYS A 210 -25.58 2.61 -26.08
CA LYS A 210 -26.40 2.01 -25.03
C LYS A 210 -25.64 0.84 -24.40
N VAL A 211 -25.21 1.03 -23.16
CA VAL A 211 -24.52 0.01 -22.37
C VAL A 211 -25.52 -0.70 -21.45
N GLU A 212 -25.69 -2.01 -21.65
CA GLU A 212 -26.59 -2.83 -20.83
C GLU A 212 -25.87 -3.52 -19.66
N GLU A 213 -24.54 -3.56 -19.70
CA GLU A 213 -23.68 -4.09 -18.65
C GLU A 213 -23.60 -3.11 -17.48
N LYS A 214 -24.07 -3.53 -16.29
CA LYS A 214 -24.21 -2.66 -15.12
C LYS A 214 -22.88 -2.11 -14.58
N ASP A 215 -21.79 -2.84 -14.78
CA ASP A 215 -20.50 -2.54 -14.16
C ASP A 215 -19.50 -1.89 -15.15
N MET A 216 -19.94 -1.60 -16.38
CA MET A 216 -19.15 -0.90 -17.39
C MET A 216 -19.07 0.59 -17.06
N LYS A 217 -17.85 1.12 -16.92
CA LYS A 217 -17.61 2.55 -16.71
C LYS A 217 -17.37 3.23 -18.05
N ILE A 218 -17.98 4.39 -18.26
CA ILE A 218 -17.85 5.15 -19.51
C ILE A 218 -16.81 6.24 -19.31
N LEU A 219 -15.80 6.28 -20.19
CA LEU A 219 -14.74 7.29 -20.21
C LEU A 219 -14.82 8.03 -21.54
N GLN A 220 -15.34 9.26 -21.50
CA GLN A 220 -15.48 10.11 -22.69
C GLN A 220 -14.20 10.91 -22.89
N GLN A 221 -13.59 10.80 -24.08
CA GLN A 221 -12.46 11.63 -24.47
C GLN A 221 -12.93 13.01 -24.98
N PRO A 222 -12.06 14.05 -24.88
CA PRO A 222 -10.74 14.03 -24.24
C PRO A 222 -10.82 13.92 -22.71
N LEU A 223 -9.79 13.35 -22.09
CA LEU A 223 -9.65 13.24 -20.64
C LEU A 223 -8.53 14.19 -20.20
N ASP A 224 -8.87 15.44 -19.95
CA ASP A 224 -7.92 16.53 -19.69
C ASP A 224 -7.93 16.96 -18.22
N LYS A 225 -8.87 16.44 -17.41
CA LYS A 225 -9.02 16.76 -15.99
C LYS A 225 -9.02 15.49 -15.14
N ILE A 226 -7.85 14.87 -15.05
CA ILE A 226 -7.66 13.65 -14.27
C ILE A 226 -7.26 13.99 -12.83
N TYR A 227 -7.84 13.26 -11.87
CA TYR A 227 -7.28 13.10 -10.53
C TYR A 227 -6.45 11.82 -10.49
N LEU A 228 -5.14 11.96 -10.25
CA LEU A 228 -4.20 10.85 -10.22
C LEU A 228 -3.71 10.56 -8.80
N ALA A 229 -4.23 9.50 -8.20
CA ALA A 229 -3.79 8.96 -6.91
C ALA A 229 -2.94 7.69 -7.04
N ALA A 230 -2.95 7.03 -8.20
CA ALA A 230 -1.99 6.00 -8.55
C ALA A 230 -0.61 6.62 -8.86
N SER A 231 0.22 6.80 -7.83
CA SER A 231 1.50 7.51 -7.97
C SER A 231 2.44 6.89 -9.02
N GLY A 232 2.48 5.57 -9.13
CA GLY A 232 3.29 4.84 -10.11
C GLY A 232 2.91 5.09 -11.57
N ALA A 233 1.72 5.63 -11.85
CA ALA A 233 1.28 5.92 -13.21
C ALA A 233 1.76 7.30 -13.71
N MET A 234 2.10 8.25 -12.82
CA MET A 234 2.53 9.60 -13.22
C MET A 234 3.75 9.56 -14.14
N CYS A 235 4.68 8.63 -13.91
CA CYS A 235 5.87 8.49 -14.76
C CYS A 235 5.52 8.05 -16.19
N GLN A 236 4.43 7.30 -16.36
CA GLN A 236 3.95 6.87 -17.67
C GLN A 236 3.30 8.03 -18.42
N PHE A 237 2.50 8.87 -17.73
CA PHE A 237 2.00 10.14 -18.29
C PHE A 237 3.14 11.09 -18.69
N ASP A 238 4.18 11.22 -17.84
CA ASP A 238 5.36 12.04 -18.14
C ASP A 238 6.08 11.59 -19.40
N THR A 239 6.34 10.27 -19.50
CA THR A 239 7.05 9.68 -20.64
C THR A 239 6.36 9.95 -21.98
N ILE A 240 5.03 9.91 -22.01
CA ILE A 240 4.25 10.12 -23.24
C ILE A 240 3.86 11.60 -23.46
N GLY A 241 4.33 12.51 -22.58
CA GLY A 241 4.04 13.93 -22.68
C GLY A 241 2.58 14.29 -22.41
N ALA A 242 1.93 13.59 -21.47
CA ALA A 242 0.51 13.73 -21.12
C ALA A 242 0.27 14.14 -19.66
N THR A 243 1.27 14.67 -18.96
CA THR A 243 1.07 15.17 -17.59
C THR A 243 0.08 16.33 -17.51
N GLU A 244 -0.08 17.08 -18.61
CA GLU A 244 -1.06 18.16 -18.73
C GLU A 244 -2.52 17.69 -18.66
N ASN A 245 -2.78 16.40 -18.85
CA ASN A 245 -4.10 15.78 -18.65
C ASN A 245 -4.47 15.63 -17.16
N ILE A 246 -3.53 15.87 -16.24
CA ILE A 246 -3.72 15.69 -14.81
C ILE A 246 -3.92 17.05 -14.15
N ALA A 247 -5.11 17.25 -13.59
CA ALA A 247 -5.46 18.47 -12.86
C ALA A 247 -5.16 18.34 -11.36
N LEU A 248 -5.37 17.16 -10.78
CA LEU A 248 -5.20 16.90 -9.36
C LEU A 248 -4.26 15.72 -9.09
N SER A 249 -3.36 15.87 -8.14
CA SER A 249 -2.46 14.83 -7.65
C SER A 249 -2.90 14.31 -6.29
N GLY A 250 -2.87 13.00 -6.10
CA GLY A 250 -3.04 12.36 -4.80
C GLY A 250 -1.78 12.35 -3.94
N ILE A 251 -0.67 12.89 -4.44
CA ILE A 251 0.63 12.97 -3.79
C ILE A 251 1.01 14.45 -3.65
N GLU A 252 1.57 14.82 -2.51
CA GLU A 252 2.02 16.20 -2.27
C GLU A 252 3.25 16.52 -3.10
N ARG A 253 3.55 17.81 -3.29
CA ARG A 253 4.69 18.21 -4.12
C ARG A 253 5.98 17.54 -3.61
N ASP A 254 6.31 17.70 -2.34
CA ASP A 254 7.63 17.32 -1.80
C ASP A 254 7.90 15.80 -1.88
N ASP A 255 6.87 15.00 -2.15
CA ASP A 255 6.95 13.55 -2.35
C ASP A 255 7.11 13.15 -3.84
N TRP A 256 7.02 14.08 -4.79
CA TRP A 256 7.22 13.79 -6.21
C TRP A 256 8.70 13.81 -6.61
N TYR A 257 9.15 12.72 -7.23
CA TYR A 257 10.47 12.62 -7.88
C TYR A 257 10.38 12.78 -9.42
N ILE A 258 9.20 13.11 -9.93
CA ILE A 258 8.93 13.27 -11.36
C ILE A 258 8.94 14.76 -11.68
N ASP A 259 9.94 15.19 -12.44
CA ASP A 259 10.24 16.60 -12.70
C ASP A 259 9.05 17.38 -13.28
N SER A 260 8.28 16.78 -14.19
CA SER A 260 7.10 17.41 -14.78
C SER A 260 5.97 17.62 -13.76
N ALA A 261 5.70 16.64 -12.90
CA ALA A 261 4.73 16.75 -11.82
C ALA A 261 5.13 17.88 -10.85
N VAL A 262 6.38 17.86 -10.41
CA VAL A 262 6.98 18.91 -9.57
C VAL A 262 6.81 20.29 -10.20
N LYS A 263 7.22 20.44 -11.47
CA LYS A 263 7.13 21.71 -12.20
C LYS A 263 5.69 22.18 -12.35
N MET A 264 4.76 21.28 -12.68
CA MET A 264 3.35 21.64 -12.83
C MET A 264 2.71 22.05 -11.51
N MET A 265 3.14 21.46 -10.39
CA MET A 265 2.69 21.88 -9.06
C MET A 265 3.25 23.25 -8.68
N ASP A 266 4.53 23.53 -8.96
CA ASP A 266 5.14 24.85 -8.77
C ASP A 266 4.45 25.94 -9.60
N GLU A 267 4.02 25.60 -10.83
CA GLU A 267 3.28 26.49 -11.71
C GLU A 267 1.79 26.61 -11.37
N GLY A 268 1.29 25.82 -10.40
CA GLY A 268 -0.13 25.78 -10.00
C GLY A 268 -1.07 25.14 -11.02
N LYS A 269 -0.53 24.45 -12.03
CA LYS A 269 -1.28 23.72 -13.07
C LYS A 269 -1.74 22.35 -12.61
N LEU A 270 -0.95 21.71 -11.74
CA LEU A 270 -1.30 20.50 -11.01
C LEU A 270 -1.51 20.89 -9.54
N LYS A 271 -2.64 20.54 -8.94
CA LYS A 271 -2.91 20.85 -7.51
C LYS A 271 -2.92 19.57 -6.69
N TYR A 272 -2.64 19.67 -5.39
CA TYR A 272 -2.86 18.55 -4.49
C TYR A 272 -4.37 18.37 -4.23
N GLY A 273 -4.90 17.22 -4.66
CA GLY A 273 -6.31 16.85 -4.56
C GLY A 273 -6.66 15.98 -3.36
N GLY A 274 -5.74 15.78 -2.41
CA GLY A 274 -5.90 14.84 -1.29
C GLY A 274 -5.48 13.41 -1.66
N LYS A 275 -5.04 12.63 -0.68
CA LYS A 275 -4.62 11.23 -0.89
C LYS A 275 -5.80 10.32 -1.25
N TYR A 276 -5.51 9.15 -1.82
CA TYR A 276 -6.52 8.14 -2.23
C TYR A 276 -7.58 7.80 -1.16
N SER A 277 -7.20 7.80 0.13
CA SER A 277 -8.11 7.48 1.24
C SER A 277 -8.89 8.68 1.79
N ALA A 278 -8.51 9.89 1.39
CA ALA A 278 -9.14 11.14 1.81
C ALA A 278 -9.05 12.21 0.70
N PRO A 279 -9.68 11.96 -0.46
CA PRO A 279 -9.68 12.93 -1.55
C PRO A 279 -10.48 14.19 -1.19
N ASN A 280 -10.10 15.32 -1.78
CA ASN A 280 -10.81 16.57 -1.67
C ASN A 280 -11.98 16.61 -2.67
N TYR A 281 -13.12 16.07 -2.24
CA TYR A 281 -14.34 16.01 -3.07
C TYR A 281 -14.85 17.38 -3.53
N GLU A 282 -14.67 18.43 -2.72
CA GLU A 282 -15.09 19.79 -3.11
C GLU A 282 -14.28 20.28 -4.31
N MET A 283 -12.96 20.06 -4.26
CA MET A 283 -12.05 20.40 -5.36
C MET A 283 -12.33 19.54 -6.61
N MET A 284 -12.62 18.26 -6.43
CA MET A 284 -12.97 17.38 -7.56
C MET A 284 -14.20 17.86 -8.33
N VAL A 285 -15.23 18.31 -7.62
CA VAL A 285 -16.45 18.85 -8.24
C VAL A 285 -16.20 20.24 -8.80
N SER A 286 -15.46 21.11 -8.09
CA SER A 286 -15.22 22.49 -8.56
C SER A 286 -14.32 22.56 -9.78
N ASP A 287 -13.34 21.68 -9.85
CA ASP A 287 -12.38 21.60 -10.95
C ASP A 287 -12.89 20.67 -12.07
N ASP A 288 -14.08 20.09 -11.91
CA ASP A 288 -14.82 19.32 -12.93
C ASP A 288 -14.01 18.11 -13.41
N ILE A 289 -13.57 17.30 -12.44
CA ILE A 289 -12.73 16.12 -12.68
C ILE A 289 -13.51 15.05 -13.44
N GLU A 290 -12.91 14.57 -14.52
CA GLU A 290 -13.52 13.66 -15.49
C GLU A 290 -13.21 12.19 -15.19
N LEU A 291 -12.12 11.94 -14.46
CA LEU A 291 -11.63 10.60 -14.16
C LEU A 291 -10.76 10.60 -12.90
N ALA A 292 -11.02 9.65 -12.00
CA ALA A 292 -10.11 9.31 -10.93
C ALA A 292 -9.30 8.06 -11.31
N ILE A 293 -7.98 8.17 -11.33
CA ILE A 293 -7.05 7.05 -11.54
C ILE A 293 -6.45 6.66 -10.19
N GLU A 294 -6.84 5.50 -9.70
CA GLU A 294 -6.56 4.99 -8.37
C GLU A 294 -5.68 3.76 -8.42
N SER A 295 -4.78 3.59 -7.45
CA SER A 295 -4.09 2.30 -7.30
C SER A 295 -4.99 1.29 -6.60
N THR A 296 -4.61 0.01 -6.61
CA THR A 296 -5.29 -1.04 -5.83
C THR A 296 -5.44 -0.75 -4.33
N MET A 297 -4.69 0.20 -3.76
CA MET A 297 -4.89 0.64 -2.37
C MET A 297 -6.30 1.17 -2.10
N ILE A 298 -6.98 1.71 -3.13
CA ILE A 298 -8.36 2.19 -3.02
C ILE A 298 -9.36 1.08 -2.64
N LEU A 299 -9.01 -0.19 -2.89
CA LEU A 299 -9.84 -1.34 -2.52
C LEU A 299 -9.99 -1.49 -1.00
N HIS A 300 -9.05 -0.95 -0.22
CA HIS A 300 -9.17 -0.85 1.25
C HIS A 300 -10.02 0.33 1.70
N SER A 301 -10.49 1.17 0.77
CA SER A 301 -11.32 2.36 1.01
C SER A 301 -12.54 2.38 0.08
N PRO A 302 -13.39 1.34 0.07
CA PRO A 302 -14.50 1.22 -0.90
C PRO A 302 -15.49 2.38 -0.83
N LYS A 303 -15.65 3.01 0.35
CA LYS A 303 -16.48 4.21 0.53
C LYS A 303 -15.99 5.41 -0.29
N VAL A 304 -14.69 5.49 -0.57
CA VAL A 304 -14.13 6.54 -1.43
C VAL A 304 -14.57 6.31 -2.88
N ILE A 305 -14.51 5.06 -3.35
CA ILE A 305 -15.00 4.67 -4.68
C ILE A 305 -16.49 5.02 -4.80
N GLU A 306 -17.32 4.56 -3.85
CA GLU A 306 -18.75 4.86 -3.82
C GLU A 306 -19.02 6.36 -3.86
N LYS A 307 -18.22 7.16 -3.15
CA LYS A 307 -18.39 8.61 -3.10
C LYS A 307 -17.99 9.30 -4.40
N LEU A 308 -16.89 8.90 -5.03
CA LEU A 308 -16.47 9.40 -6.35
C LEU A 308 -17.55 9.10 -7.41
N GLU A 309 -18.08 7.87 -7.40
CA GLU A 309 -19.13 7.46 -8.33
C GLU A 309 -20.47 8.18 -8.07
N GLN A 310 -20.81 8.47 -6.82
CA GLN A 310 -21.96 9.33 -6.47
C GLN A 310 -21.82 10.76 -6.98
N LEU A 311 -20.59 11.23 -7.19
CA LEU A 311 -20.28 12.51 -7.79
C LEU A 311 -20.16 12.43 -9.33
N GLU A 312 -20.54 11.29 -9.90
CA GLU A 312 -20.46 11.01 -11.34
C GLU A 312 -19.03 11.01 -11.89
N ILE A 313 -18.02 10.84 -11.02
CA ILE A 313 -16.61 10.72 -11.39
C ILE A 313 -16.28 9.22 -11.55
N PRO A 314 -16.00 8.72 -12.76
CA PRO A 314 -15.60 7.33 -12.96
C PRO A 314 -14.25 7.04 -12.29
N VAL A 315 -14.12 5.84 -11.72
CA VAL A 315 -12.89 5.38 -11.04
C VAL A 315 -12.23 4.28 -11.86
N PHE A 316 -11.08 4.59 -12.45
CA PHE A 316 -10.19 3.61 -13.07
C PHE A 316 -9.18 3.10 -12.04
N ILE A 317 -9.15 1.78 -11.83
CA ILE A 317 -8.25 1.17 -10.84
C ILE A 317 -7.06 0.54 -11.58
N ASP A 318 -5.90 1.14 -11.42
CA ASP A 318 -4.61 0.62 -11.87
C ASP A 318 -4.26 -0.65 -11.07
N LYS A 319 -4.12 -1.76 -11.79
CA LYS A 319 -3.65 -3.06 -11.28
C LYS A 319 -2.25 -3.41 -11.77
N SER A 320 -1.46 -2.45 -12.23
CA SER A 320 -0.09 -2.70 -12.68
C SER A 320 0.74 -3.38 -11.58
N SER A 321 0.54 -3.04 -10.31
CA SER A 321 1.24 -3.69 -9.18
C SER A 321 0.98 -5.19 -9.04
N TYR A 322 -0.08 -5.72 -9.65
CA TYR A 322 -0.43 -7.14 -9.64
C TYR A 322 0.19 -7.93 -10.81
N GLU A 323 0.77 -7.24 -11.79
CA GLU A 323 1.53 -7.89 -12.85
C GLU A 323 2.74 -8.63 -12.26
N GLN A 324 2.87 -9.89 -12.67
CA GLN A 324 3.94 -10.79 -12.21
C GLN A 324 5.26 -10.50 -12.93
N ASP A 325 5.19 -10.04 -14.18
CA ASP A 325 6.36 -9.62 -14.95
C ASP A 325 6.58 -8.12 -14.75
N PRO A 326 7.79 -7.67 -14.34
CA PRO A 326 8.12 -6.25 -14.25
C PRO A 326 7.83 -5.48 -15.55
N LEU A 327 8.15 -6.04 -16.72
CA LEU A 327 7.83 -5.41 -18.00
C LEU A 327 6.32 -5.38 -18.26
N GLY A 328 5.55 -6.29 -17.66
CA GLY A 328 4.09 -6.22 -17.62
C GLY A 328 3.61 -4.96 -16.92
N ARG A 329 4.25 -4.53 -15.82
CA ARG A 329 3.94 -3.25 -15.16
C ARG A 329 4.22 -2.06 -16.07
N CYS A 330 5.36 -2.10 -16.77
CA CYS A 330 5.75 -1.06 -17.71
C CYS A 330 4.78 -0.95 -18.88
N GLU A 331 4.20 -2.07 -19.33
CA GLU A 331 3.29 -2.13 -20.48
C GLU A 331 1.95 -1.41 -20.24
N TRP A 332 1.56 -1.16 -18.98
CA TRP A 332 0.39 -0.34 -18.65
C TRP A 332 0.45 1.08 -19.24
N ILE A 333 1.62 1.55 -19.69
CA ILE A 333 1.78 2.80 -20.46
C ILE A 333 0.87 2.83 -21.70
N LYS A 334 0.54 1.66 -22.28
CA LYS A 334 -0.40 1.54 -23.41
C LYS A 334 -1.82 1.99 -23.03
N ILE A 335 -2.27 1.72 -21.81
CA ILE A 335 -3.57 2.20 -21.32
C ILE A 335 -3.56 3.73 -21.25
N TYR A 336 -2.52 4.32 -20.66
CA TYR A 336 -2.44 5.77 -20.54
C TYR A 336 -2.27 6.45 -21.90
N GLY A 337 -1.58 5.80 -22.85
CA GLY A 337 -1.55 6.19 -24.25
C GLY A 337 -2.95 6.21 -24.88
N LEU A 338 -3.76 5.17 -24.69
CA LEU A 338 -5.14 5.14 -25.16
C LEU A 338 -6.00 6.25 -24.53
N LEU A 339 -5.94 6.41 -23.20
CA LEU A 339 -6.75 7.40 -22.48
C LEU A 339 -6.47 8.84 -22.95
N THR A 340 -5.22 9.14 -23.31
CA THR A 340 -4.75 10.49 -23.64
C THR A 340 -4.53 10.72 -25.15
N GLY A 341 -4.79 9.73 -26.00
CA GLY A 341 -4.55 9.81 -27.44
C GLY A 341 -3.07 9.79 -27.84
N LYS A 342 -2.19 9.25 -26.98
CA LYS A 342 -0.73 9.15 -27.12
C LYS A 342 -0.25 7.71 -27.34
N GLU A 343 -1.05 6.89 -28.02
CA GLU A 343 -0.75 5.46 -28.22
C GLU A 343 0.58 5.22 -28.94
N LYS A 344 0.94 6.08 -29.90
CA LYS A 344 2.19 5.96 -30.64
C LYS A 344 3.40 6.21 -29.74
N GLU A 345 3.34 7.24 -28.91
CA GLU A 345 4.36 7.59 -27.93
C GLU A 345 4.49 6.48 -26.88
N ALA A 346 3.36 5.93 -26.41
CA ALA A 346 3.33 4.81 -25.47
C ALA A 346 3.98 3.54 -26.05
N GLU A 347 3.65 3.18 -27.29
CA GLU A 347 4.23 2.01 -27.97
C GLU A 347 5.74 2.16 -28.16
N GLN A 348 6.19 3.36 -28.59
CA GLN A 348 7.61 3.64 -28.74
C GLN A 348 8.35 3.54 -27.40
N ALA A 349 7.85 4.22 -26.36
CA ALA A 349 8.47 4.23 -25.05
C ALA A 349 8.56 2.81 -24.46
N PHE A 350 7.52 2.00 -24.63
CA PHE A 350 7.53 0.62 -24.17
C PHE A 350 8.53 -0.24 -24.93
N ALA A 351 8.58 -0.12 -26.27
CA ALA A 351 9.53 -0.86 -27.10
C ALA A 351 10.99 -0.53 -26.73
N GLU A 352 11.29 0.73 -26.40
CA GLU A 352 12.62 1.14 -25.92
C GLU A 352 13.01 0.41 -24.63
N GLN A 353 12.09 0.24 -23.68
CA GLN A 353 12.34 -0.50 -22.43
C GLN A 353 12.58 -1.99 -22.67
N ILE A 354 11.89 -2.62 -23.62
CA ILE A 354 12.14 -4.02 -23.99
C ILE A 354 13.57 -4.19 -24.51
N VAL A 355 14.01 -3.28 -25.39
CA VAL A 355 15.37 -3.33 -25.98
C VAL A 355 16.42 -3.33 -24.87
N LYS A 356 16.27 -2.51 -23.83
CA LYS A 356 17.21 -2.43 -22.70
C LYS A 356 17.43 -3.77 -22.00
N VAL A 357 16.37 -4.57 -21.85
CA VAL A 357 16.44 -5.90 -21.23
C VAL A 357 17.07 -6.91 -22.18
N THR A 358 16.65 -6.93 -23.46
CA THR A 358 17.18 -7.90 -24.44
C THR A 358 18.68 -7.76 -24.71
N LEU A 359 19.25 -6.58 -24.47
CA LEU A 359 20.71 -6.36 -24.57
C LEU A 359 21.51 -7.14 -23.50
N LEU A 360 20.85 -7.63 -22.45
CA LEU A 360 21.46 -8.45 -21.40
C LEU A 360 21.45 -9.95 -21.73
N ASP A 361 20.62 -10.42 -22.68
CA ASP A 361 20.41 -11.85 -22.95
C ASP A 361 21.71 -12.58 -23.36
N ASP A 362 22.63 -11.86 -24.01
CA ASP A 362 23.93 -12.38 -24.46
C ASP A 362 25.04 -12.25 -23.40
N ILE A 363 24.74 -11.72 -22.21
CA ILE A 363 25.73 -11.51 -21.15
C ILE A 363 25.58 -12.58 -20.07
N ASP A 364 26.62 -13.39 -19.91
CA ASP A 364 26.66 -14.40 -18.87
C ASP A 364 27.05 -13.79 -17.51
N PHE A 365 26.04 -13.51 -16.69
CA PHE A 365 26.19 -13.15 -15.28
C PHE A 365 25.98 -14.35 -14.34
N SER A 366 25.92 -15.58 -14.88
CA SER A 366 25.40 -16.74 -14.17
C SER A 366 26.08 -16.97 -12.81
N GLY A 367 25.24 -17.15 -11.80
CA GLY A 367 25.65 -17.46 -10.44
C GLY A 367 25.94 -16.25 -9.54
N LYS A 368 25.88 -15.01 -10.04
CA LYS A 368 25.96 -13.81 -9.19
C LYS A 368 24.70 -13.67 -8.33
N THR A 369 24.88 -13.74 -7.03
CA THR A 369 23.81 -13.71 -6.04
C THR A 369 23.57 -12.31 -5.49
N VAL A 370 22.30 -11.90 -5.41
CA VAL A 370 21.89 -10.56 -4.95
C VAL A 370 20.87 -10.71 -3.82
N SER A 371 21.01 -9.94 -2.75
CA SER A 371 19.94 -9.73 -1.77
C SER A 371 19.60 -8.24 -1.66
N PHE A 372 18.32 -7.95 -1.40
CA PHE A 372 17.77 -6.60 -1.36
C PHE A 372 17.11 -6.36 0.00
N PHE A 373 17.52 -5.32 0.71
CA PHE A 373 17.13 -5.14 2.10
C PHE A 373 17.09 -3.67 2.53
N SER A 374 16.41 -3.36 3.62
CA SER A 374 16.56 -2.12 4.40
C SER A 374 16.46 -2.46 5.88
N ILE A 375 16.87 -1.54 6.76
CA ILE A 375 16.84 -1.74 8.22
C ILE A 375 15.91 -0.68 8.79
N ASN A 376 14.82 -1.09 9.44
CA ASN A 376 13.94 -0.13 10.09
C ASN A 376 14.49 0.32 11.45
N SER A 377 13.80 1.27 12.07
CA SER A 377 14.14 1.79 13.41
C SER A 377 14.07 0.74 14.55
N GLU A 378 13.40 -0.39 14.33
CA GLU A 378 13.31 -1.51 15.28
C GLU A 378 14.41 -2.58 15.06
N HIS A 379 15.40 -2.28 14.21
CA HIS A 379 16.48 -3.20 13.83
C HIS A 379 16.00 -4.49 13.14
N LEU A 380 14.84 -4.46 12.49
CA LEU A 380 14.37 -5.54 11.63
C LEU A 380 14.80 -5.32 10.18
N ILE A 381 15.06 -6.43 9.47
CA ILE A 381 15.40 -6.40 8.06
C ILE A 381 14.13 -6.49 7.22
N TYR A 382 13.91 -5.48 6.39
CA TYR A 382 12.84 -5.44 5.38
C TYR A 382 13.41 -5.91 4.05
N THR A 383 13.00 -7.09 3.61
CA THR A 383 13.46 -7.79 2.40
C THR A 383 12.29 -8.17 1.50
N ARG A 384 12.56 -8.74 0.32
CA ARG A 384 11.54 -9.21 -0.62
C ARG A 384 11.46 -10.72 -0.71
N GLY A 385 10.28 -11.22 -1.03
CA GLY A 385 10.07 -12.62 -1.41
C GLY A 385 10.54 -12.89 -2.83
N LYS A 386 10.69 -14.18 -3.18
CA LYS A 386 11.12 -14.63 -4.53
C LYS A 386 10.16 -14.25 -5.67
N ASP A 387 8.89 -14.02 -5.33
CA ASP A 387 7.83 -13.71 -6.29
C ASP A 387 7.59 -12.19 -6.40
N ASP A 388 8.39 -11.38 -5.69
CA ASP A 388 8.38 -9.92 -5.79
C ASP A 388 8.93 -9.42 -7.13
N TYR A 389 8.45 -8.27 -7.60
CA TYR A 389 8.90 -7.67 -8.85
C TYR A 389 10.39 -7.34 -8.85
N PHE A 390 10.99 -6.92 -7.72
CA PHE A 390 12.41 -6.65 -7.66
C PHE A 390 13.23 -7.93 -7.82
N ALA A 391 12.80 -9.03 -7.19
CA ALA A 391 13.41 -10.34 -7.40
C ALA A 391 13.37 -10.74 -8.89
N LYS A 392 12.24 -10.50 -9.57
CA LYS A 392 12.10 -10.73 -11.01
C LYS A 392 12.95 -9.81 -11.87
N MET A 393 13.19 -8.56 -11.46
CA MET A 393 14.12 -7.67 -12.15
C MET A 393 15.57 -8.18 -12.04
N VAL A 394 15.98 -8.69 -10.87
CA VAL A 394 17.30 -9.33 -10.70
C VAL A 394 17.45 -10.56 -11.60
N GLU A 395 16.43 -11.42 -11.65
CA GLU A 395 16.42 -12.61 -12.53
C GLU A 395 16.53 -12.21 -14.01
N LYS A 396 15.76 -11.20 -14.44
CA LYS A 396 15.82 -10.67 -15.83
C LYS A 396 17.15 -10.00 -16.16
N ALA A 397 17.85 -9.46 -15.16
CA ALA A 397 19.20 -8.93 -15.34
C ALA A 397 20.26 -10.04 -15.45
N GLY A 398 19.90 -11.32 -15.29
CA GLY A 398 20.80 -12.48 -15.32
C GLY A 398 21.38 -12.89 -13.97
N GLY A 399 20.98 -12.20 -12.88
CA GLY A 399 21.40 -12.51 -11.52
C GLY A 399 20.53 -13.57 -10.84
N VAL A 400 20.94 -13.98 -9.63
CA VAL A 400 20.18 -14.89 -8.76
C VAL A 400 19.73 -14.13 -7.52
N TYR A 401 18.42 -13.90 -7.39
CA TYR A 401 17.87 -13.28 -6.18
C TYR A 401 17.84 -14.27 -5.01
N VAL A 402 18.40 -13.87 -3.87
CA VAL A 402 18.41 -14.67 -2.64
C VAL A 402 17.36 -14.13 -1.68
N ALA A 403 16.27 -14.89 -1.55
CA ALA A 403 15.12 -14.63 -0.71
C ALA A 403 15.16 -15.46 0.60
N PRO A 404 14.42 -15.06 1.64
CA PRO A 404 14.26 -15.88 2.83
C PRO A 404 13.65 -17.27 2.51
N PRO A 405 14.05 -18.34 3.21
CA PRO A 405 13.63 -19.71 2.93
C PRO A 405 12.15 -20.01 3.25
N GLU A 406 11.52 -19.22 4.12
CA GLU A 406 10.09 -19.34 4.45
C GLU A 406 9.26 -18.33 3.67
N ASN A 407 8.52 -18.82 2.66
CA ASN A 407 7.41 -18.08 2.07
C ASN A 407 6.18 -18.31 2.95
N ASN A 408 5.72 -17.30 3.69
CA ASN A 408 4.30 -17.28 4.06
C ASN A 408 3.52 -17.24 2.74
N LYS A 409 2.99 -18.39 2.32
CA LYS A 409 2.17 -18.54 1.10
C LYS A 409 0.81 -17.83 1.20
N ASP A 410 0.51 -17.24 2.35
CA ASP A 410 -0.77 -16.61 2.65
C ASP A 410 -0.58 -15.09 2.75
N GLY A 411 -0.41 -14.45 1.60
CA GLY A 411 -0.44 -13.00 1.48
C GLY A 411 0.29 -12.49 0.24
N ASN A 412 -0.39 -11.69 -0.59
CA ASN A 412 0.20 -10.95 -1.72
C ASN A 412 1.20 -9.85 -1.29
N SER A 413 1.75 -9.91 -0.07
CA SER A 413 2.73 -8.91 0.39
C SER A 413 4.10 -9.21 -0.20
N SER A 414 4.57 -8.30 -1.04
CA SER A 414 5.92 -8.28 -1.58
C SER A 414 7.00 -7.95 -0.54
N TYR A 415 6.62 -7.45 0.63
CA TYR A 415 7.51 -7.06 1.71
C TYR A 415 7.50 -8.11 2.83
N LEU A 416 8.69 -8.49 3.29
CA LEU A 416 8.91 -9.42 4.39
C LEU A 416 9.78 -8.73 5.44
N SER A 417 9.37 -8.82 6.70
CA SER A 417 10.19 -8.42 7.83
C SER A 417 10.80 -9.66 8.46
N VAL A 418 12.12 -9.69 8.64
CA VAL A 418 12.87 -10.79 9.24
C VAL A 418 13.87 -10.26 10.26
N SER A 419 14.25 -11.07 11.26
CA SER A 419 15.32 -10.68 12.19
C SER A 419 16.67 -10.59 11.46
N THR A 420 17.63 -9.87 12.05
CA THR A 420 18.98 -9.75 11.51
C THR A 420 19.68 -11.11 11.45
N GLU A 421 19.49 -11.98 12.44
CA GLU A 421 20.05 -13.35 12.42
C GLU A 421 19.46 -14.20 11.30
N ALA A 422 18.13 -14.15 11.12
CA ALA A 422 17.46 -14.86 10.04
C ALA A 422 17.93 -14.36 8.67
N TYR A 423 18.12 -13.04 8.52
CA TYR A 423 18.71 -12.45 7.32
C TYR A 423 20.12 -12.94 7.06
N TYR A 424 20.97 -12.92 8.08
CA TYR A 424 22.36 -13.38 8.00
C TYR A 424 22.45 -14.85 7.55
N ASP A 425 21.58 -15.73 8.06
CA ASP A 425 21.62 -17.16 7.76
C ASP A 425 21.51 -17.47 6.26
N TYR A 426 20.71 -16.71 5.50
CA TYR A 426 20.58 -16.91 4.05
C TYR A 426 21.36 -15.91 3.20
N ALA A 427 21.62 -14.70 3.70
CA ALA A 427 22.22 -13.62 2.91
C ALA A 427 23.74 -13.45 3.13
N ARG A 428 24.36 -14.10 4.14
CA ARG A 428 25.78 -13.85 4.46
C ARG A 428 26.76 -14.10 3.30
N ASP A 429 26.44 -15.04 2.41
CA ASP A 429 27.34 -15.51 1.34
C ASP A 429 27.01 -14.89 -0.04
N VAL A 430 26.08 -13.93 -0.10
CA VAL A 430 25.69 -13.27 -1.36
C VAL A 430 26.82 -12.43 -1.93
N ASP A 431 26.89 -12.34 -3.25
CA ASP A 431 27.89 -11.54 -3.95
C ASP A 431 27.61 -10.04 -3.82
N ILE A 432 26.34 -9.65 -3.85
CA ILE A 432 25.91 -8.26 -3.89
C ILE A 432 24.79 -8.02 -2.87
N LEU A 433 24.93 -6.96 -2.09
CA LEU A 433 23.87 -6.43 -1.24
C LEU A 433 23.37 -5.12 -1.81
N ILE A 434 22.05 -4.96 -1.89
CA ILE A 434 21.42 -3.70 -2.32
C ILE A 434 20.53 -3.20 -1.17
N TYR A 435 20.85 -2.02 -0.66
CA TYR A 435 20.06 -1.30 0.34
C TYR A 435 18.90 -0.57 -0.34
N ASN A 436 17.68 -0.75 0.15
CA ASN A 436 16.48 -0.14 -0.40
C ASN A 436 16.28 1.28 0.17
N ALA A 437 16.89 2.27 -0.47
CA ALA A 437 16.78 3.65 -0.01
C ALA A 437 15.39 4.27 -0.24
N ALA A 438 14.51 3.59 -1.00
CA ALA A 438 13.15 4.05 -1.24
C ALA A 438 12.21 3.85 -0.03
N ILE A 439 12.64 3.12 1.00
CA ILE A 439 11.88 2.96 2.25
C ILE A 439 12.58 3.68 3.40
N GLU A 440 13.86 3.42 3.58
CA GLU A 440 14.67 3.93 4.68
C GLU A 440 15.90 4.63 4.10
N ASP A 441 16.42 5.66 4.77
CA ASP A 441 17.63 6.33 4.30
C ASP A 441 18.81 5.35 4.28
N ALA A 442 19.52 5.31 3.14
CA ALA A 442 20.73 4.52 3.05
C ALA A 442 21.80 5.06 4.02
N PRO A 443 22.61 4.18 4.64
CA PRO A 443 23.79 4.60 5.40
C PRO A 443 24.70 5.48 4.54
N ALA A 444 25.44 6.40 5.14
CA ALA A 444 26.36 7.28 4.43
C ALA A 444 27.54 6.51 3.80
N ASP A 445 27.99 5.45 4.46
CA ASP A 445 29.11 4.62 4.03
C ASP A 445 29.06 3.19 4.60
N LEU A 446 30.00 2.34 4.16
CA LEU A 446 30.14 0.96 4.66
C LEU A 446 30.46 0.89 6.16
N ALA A 447 31.09 1.91 6.73
CA ALA A 447 31.43 1.92 8.16
C ALA A 447 30.19 2.17 9.01
N GLU A 448 29.27 3.01 8.54
CA GLU A 448 27.96 3.21 9.17
C GLU A 448 27.11 1.94 9.07
N LEU A 449 27.04 1.29 7.90
CA LEU A 449 26.33 0.01 7.77
C LEU A 449 26.89 -1.08 8.71
N LYS A 450 28.20 -1.12 8.94
CA LYS A 450 28.82 -2.07 9.90
C LYS A 450 28.52 -1.74 11.37
N GLN A 451 28.11 -0.50 11.66
CA GLN A 451 27.73 -0.05 12.99
C GLN A 451 26.24 -0.30 13.28
N THR A 452 25.39 -0.44 12.25
CA THR A 452 23.96 -0.72 12.45
C THR A 452 23.74 -2.12 13.03
N ASP A 453 24.49 -3.12 12.57
CA ASP A 453 24.52 -4.45 13.16
C ASP A 453 25.86 -5.17 12.89
N VAL A 454 26.30 -5.97 13.86
CA VAL A 454 27.56 -6.73 13.77
C VAL A 454 27.56 -7.75 12.63
N ILE A 455 26.40 -8.28 12.21
CA ILE A 455 26.31 -9.28 11.14
C ILE A 455 26.93 -8.80 9.84
N PHE A 456 26.84 -7.50 9.53
CA PHE A 456 27.32 -6.93 8.27
C PHE A 456 28.85 -6.99 8.18
N ASN A 457 29.56 -7.04 9.31
CA ASN A 457 31.02 -7.21 9.30
C ASN A 457 31.44 -8.54 8.68
N ASP A 458 30.58 -9.55 8.75
CA ASP A 458 30.90 -10.90 8.31
C ASP A 458 30.38 -11.29 6.92
N MET A 459 29.48 -10.49 6.36
CA MET A 459 28.88 -10.75 5.04
C MET A 459 29.89 -10.58 3.90
N LYS A 460 29.86 -11.51 2.94
CA LYS A 460 30.76 -11.55 1.77
C LYS A 460 30.73 -10.25 0.97
N ALA A 461 29.56 -9.78 0.60
CA ALA A 461 29.39 -8.52 -0.15
C ALA A 461 30.01 -7.32 0.58
N VAL A 462 29.79 -7.20 1.90
CA VAL A 462 30.34 -6.09 2.71
C VAL A 462 31.87 -6.18 2.81
N LYS A 463 32.43 -7.38 2.97
CA LYS A 463 33.90 -7.61 2.99
C LYS A 463 34.54 -7.24 1.66
N ASN A 464 33.84 -7.47 0.55
CA ASN A 464 34.33 -7.17 -0.79
C ASN A 464 34.04 -5.73 -1.24
N GLY A 465 33.20 -4.99 -0.51
CA GLY A 465 32.73 -3.65 -0.91
C GLY A 465 31.69 -3.67 -2.02
N ASP A 466 31.00 -4.80 -2.21
CA ASP A 466 29.93 -4.98 -3.21
C ASP A 466 28.56 -4.69 -2.59
N VAL A 467 28.46 -3.55 -1.91
CA VAL A 467 27.21 -3.03 -1.34
C VAL A 467 26.76 -1.82 -2.14
N TRP A 468 25.49 -1.80 -2.47
CA TRP A 468 24.83 -0.77 -3.28
C TRP A 468 23.63 -0.25 -2.53
N TYR A 469 23.08 0.88 -2.96
CA TYR A 469 21.77 1.36 -2.55
C TYR A 469 20.98 1.86 -3.76
N THR A 470 19.65 1.82 -3.66
CA THR A 470 18.77 2.35 -4.71
C THR A 470 18.57 3.84 -4.58
N ASP A 471 18.21 4.51 -5.66
CA ASP A 471 17.58 5.83 -5.57
C ASP A 471 16.26 5.78 -4.78
N LYS A 472 15.95 6.84 -4.02
CA LYS A 472 14.67 6.97 -3.28
C LYS A 472 13.45 6.94 -4.18
N SER A 473 13.64 7.38 -5.42
CA SER A 473 12.60 7.57 -6.42
C SER A 473 12.18 6.28 -7.14
N LEU A 474 12.89 5.17 -6.92
CA LEU A 474 12.72 3.92 -7.66
C LEU A 474 11.26 3.45 -7.76
N TYR A 475 10.49 3.61 -6.69
CA TYR A 475 9.09 3.16 -6.63
C TYR A 475 8.13 3.95 -7.54
N GLN A 476 8.53 5.15 -8.00
CA GLN A 476 7.71 5.99 -8.90
C GLN A 476 7.97 5.72 -10.38
N PHE A 477 9.02 4.98 -10.74
CA PHE A 477 9.51 4.85 -12.12
C PHE A 477 9.16 3.51 -12.79
N ALA A 478 7.87 3.16 -12.80
CA ALA A 478 7.40 1.95 -13.51
C ALA A 478 7.67 2.00 -15.03
N ASN A 479 7.72 3.20 -15.62
CA ASN A 479 8.08 3.45 -17.02
C ASN A 479 9.53 3.13 -17.37
N LYS A 480 10.45 3.09 -16.39
CA LYS A 480 11.89 2.86 -16.59
C LYS A 480 12.31 1.44 -16.19
N THR A 481 11.38 0.49 -16.20
CA THR A 481 11.65 -0.89 -15.76
C THR A 481 12.80 -1.54 -16.54
N GLY A 482 12.89 -1.30 -17.85
CA GLY A 482 13.99 -1.79 -18.68
C GLY A 482 15.32 -1.13 -18.34
N ASP A 483 15.34 0.19 -18.08
CA ASP A 483 16.53 0.88 -17.61
C ASP A 483 16.98 0.38 -16.23
N ILE A 484 16.06 0.15 -15.28
CA ILE A 484 16.35 -0.41 -13.95
C ILE A 484 16.98 -1.81 -14.07
N ILE A 485 16.42 -2.67 -14.94
CA ILE A 485 16.97 -4.00 -15.21
C ILE A 485 18.35 -3.90 -15.87
N SER A 486 18.54 -2.96 -16.79
CA SER A 486 19.83 -2.70 -17.44
C SER A 486 20.89 -2.27 -16.42
N ASP A 487 20.52 -1.37 -15.50
CA ASP A 487 21.38 -0.92 -14.41
C ASP A 487 21.74 -2.04 -13.44
N LEU A 488 20.79 -2.95 -13.13
CA LEU A 488 21.11 -4.18 -12.39
C LEU A 488 22.13 -5.06 -13.14
N GLY A 489 22.02 -5.16 -14.47
CA GLY A 489 23.05 -5.80 -15.29
C GLY A 489 24.42 -5.10 -15.16
N GLY A 490 24.42 -3.77 -15.06
CA GLY A 490 25.59 -2.95 -14.72
C GLY A 490 26.21 -3.32 -13.37
N VAL A 491 25.37 -3.40 -12.33
CA VAL A 491 25.74 -3.82 -10.97
C VAL A 491 26.34 -5.24 -10.97
N LEU A 492 25.68 -6.20 -11.63
CA LEU A 492 26.15 -7.59 -11.75
C LEU A 492 27.50 -7.70 -12.47
N SER A 493 27.76 -6.81 -13.43
CA SER A 493 29.00 -6.81 -14.20
C SER A 493 30.22 -6.32 -13.41
N GLY A 494 30.01 -5.51 -12.35
CA GLY A 494 31.07 -4.84 -11.59
C GLY A 494 31.93 -3.85 -12.41
N LYS A 495 31.47 -3.43 -13.60
CA LYS A 495 32.22 -2.53 -14.51
C LYS A 495 31.96 -1.05 -14.25
N SER A 496 30.93 -0.72 -13.47
CA SER A 496 30.63 0.63 -13.01
C SER A 496 30.45 0.60 -11.50
N ASP A 497 30.77 1.70 -10.83
CA ASP A 497 30.44 1.94 -9.41
C ASP A 497 29.20 2.84 -9.26
N ASP A 498 28.58 3.21 -10.38
CA ASP A 498 27.45 4.13 -10.43
C ASP A 498 26.56 3.83 -11.65
N THR A 499 25.25 3.79 -11.44
CA THR A 499 24.25 3.59 -12.50
C THR A 499 23.13 4.63 -12.37
N GLY A 500 22.08 4.57 -13.18
CA GLY A 500 20.98 5.51 -13.10
C GLY A 500 20.14 5.37 -11.82
N PHE A 501 20.04 4.15 -11.27
CA PHE A 501 19.18 3.84 -10.11
C PHE A 501 19.88 3.15 -8.95
N PHE A 502 21.13 2.70 -9.14
CA PHE A 502 21.88 1.99 -8.12
C PHE A 502 23.26 2.61 -7.95
N HIS A 503 23.62 2.89 -6.71
CA HIS A 503 24.83 3.60 -6.36
C HIS A 503 25.64 2.77 -5.38
N LYS A 504 26.94 2.64 -5.60
CA LYS A 504 27.80 1.86 -4.70
C LYS A 504 27.95 2.57 -3.35
N LEU A 505 27.69 1.85 -2.26
CA LEU A 505 27.93 2.32 -0.91
C LEU A 505 29.43 2.19 -0.63
N ARG A 506 30.11 3.33 -0.48
CA ARG A 506 31.58 3.39 -0.40
C ARG A 506 32.11 3.23 1.01
#